data_AF-A0A7X8RF10-F1
#
_entry.id   AF-A0A7X8RF10-F1
#
_cell.length_a   1.000
_cell.length_b   1.000
_cell.length_c   1.000
_cell.angle_alpha   90.00
_cell.angle_beta   90.00
_cell.angle_gamma   90.00
#
_symmetry.space_group_name_H-M   'P 1'
#
loop_
_entity.id
_entity.type
_entity.pdbx_description
1 polymer ?
#
loop_
_entity_poly.entity_id
_entity_poly.type
_entity_poly.pdbx_seq_one_letter_code
_entity_poly.pdbx_strand_id
1 'polypeptide(L)' 'MSKLINELKGHKCKITFSDVTSFLEDDKKVYEIIDVDDEWVKVAFIDKKAVEKKVIVRIEVIDRIELVD' A
#
# COMPACT_ATOMS: atom_id res chain seq x y z
N MET A 1 -13.82 0.26 10.12
CA MET A 1 -14.62 -0.28 9.00
C MET A 1 -14.58 0.63 7.77
N SER A 2 -13.43 0.75 7.12
CA SER A 2 -13.35 1.41 5.79
C SER A 2 -13.59 0.35 4.73
N LYS A 3 -14.87 0.10 4.39
CA LYS A 3 -15.29 -0.94 3.42
C LYS A 3 -14.50 -0.89 2.11
N LEU A 4 -14.14 0.32 1.68
CA LEU A 4 -13.44 0.58 0.43
C LEU A 4 -12.05 -0.07 0.34
N ILE A 5 -11.24 -0.02 1.40
CA ILE A 5 -9.88 -0.59 1.35
C ILE A 5 -9.93 -2.12 1.37
N ASN A 6 -10.91 -2.69 2.06
CA ASN A 6 -11.07 -4.14 2.14
C ASN A 6 -11.41 -4.76 0.77
N GLU A 7 -12.08 -4.00 -0.11
CA GLU A 7 -12.35 -4.39 -1.51
C GLU A 7 -11.08 -4.40 -2.38
N LEU A 8 -10.05 -3.64 -2.00
CA LEU A 8 -8.78 -3.58 -2.72
C LEU A 8 -7.87 -4.78 -2.39
N LYS A 9 -8.27 -5.68 -1.48
CA LYS A 9 -7.50 -6.89 -1.16
C LYS A 9 -7.30 -7.74 -2.41
N GLY A 10 -6.04 -8.10 -2.67
CA GLY A 10 -5.62 -8.81 -3.88
C GLY A 10 -5.42 -7.93 -5.12
N HIS A 11 -5.69 -6.62 -5.05
CA HIS A 11 -5.46 -5.70 -6.16
C HIS A 11 -4.10 -5.01 -6.06
N LYS A 12 -3.56 -4.66 -7.23
CA LYS A 12 -2.36 -3.85 -7.36
C LYS A 12 -2.75 -2.39 -7.42
N CYS A 13 -2.22 -1.61 -6.48
CA CYS A 13 -2.53 -0.21 -6.32
C CYS A 13 -1.24 0.61 -6.15
N LYS A 14 -1.27 1.88 -6.56
CA LYS A 14 -0.31 2.88 -6.10
C LYS A 14 -0.87 3.54 -4.86
N ILE A 15 -0.04 3.65 -3.83
CA ILE A 15 -0.44 4.21 -2.55
C ILE A 15 0.45 5.41 -2.27
N THR A 16 -0.17 6.58 -2.11
CA THR A 16 0.48 7.81 -1.68
C THR A 16 0.25 7.97 -0.19
N PHE A 17 1.32 8.21 0.56
CA PHE A 17 1.25 8.43 2.00
C PHE A 17 1.51 9.91 2.33
N SER A 18 0.77 10.46 3.31
CA SER A 18 0.80 11.88 3.67
C SER A 18 2.04 12.29 4.49
N ASP A 19 2.63 11.38 5.26
CA ASP A 19 3.62 11.76 6.30
C ASP A 19 4.89 10.88 6.37
N VAL A 20 5.09 9.92 5.45
CA VAL A 20 6.27 9.03 5.46
C VAL A 20 7.19 9.32 4.28
N THR A 21 7.92 10.42 4.40
CA THR A 21 9.06 10.81 3.53
C THR A 21 10.17 9.75 3.45
N SER A 22 10.16 8.72 4.30
CA SER A 22 11.22 7.69 4.37
C SER A 22 10.90 6.35 3.69
N PHE A 23 9.63 6.04 3.37
CA PHE A 23 9.27 4.73 2.78
C PHE A 23 9.11 4.77 1.24
N LEU A 24 8.94 5.96 0.66
CA LEU A 24 8.59 6.20 -0.74
C LEU A 24 9.65 7.04 -1.47
N GLU A 25 10.92 6.61 -1.50
CA GLU A 25 11.88 7.20 -2.47
C GLU A 25 11.48 6.91 -3.94
N ASP A 26 10.46 6.08 -4.17
CA ASP A 26 9.89 5.84 -5.49
C ASP A 26 8.36 6.02 -5.42
N ASP A 27 7.91 7.22 -5.80
CA ASP A 27 6.52 7.60 -6.10
C ASP A 27 5.84 6.68 -7.16
N LYS A 28 6.58 5.71 -7.68
CA LYS A 28 6.17 4.77 -8.75
C LYS A 28 6.05 3.32 -8.29
N LYS A 29 6.19 3.01 -7.00
CA LYS A 29 6.03 1.63 -6.53
C LYS A 29 4.56 1.19 -6.59
N VAL A 30 4.36 0.03 -7.22
CA VAL A 30 3.08 -0.66 -7.22
C VAL A 30 3.06 -1.59 -6.02
N TYR A 31 2.03 -1.45 -5.21
CA TYR A 31 1.78 -2.24 -4.01
C TYR A 31 0.65 -3.22 -4.28
N GLU A 32 0.79 -4.45 -3.82
CA GLU A 32 -0.29 -5.43 -3.77
C GLU A 32 -0.85 -5.46 -2.35
N ILE A 33 -2.15 -5.27 -2.20
CA ILE A 33 -2.79 -5.33 -0.88
C ILE A 33 -3.00 -6.79 -0.51
N ILE A 34 -2.28 -7.24 0.51
CA ILE A 34 -2.32 -8.62 0.98
C ILE A 34 -3.42 -8.79 2.02
N ASP A 35 -3.54 -7.82 2.92
CA ASP A 35 -4.48 -7.90 4.03
C ASP A 35 -4.85 -6.52 4.56
N VAL A 36 -6.06 -6.38 5.06
CA VAL A 36 -6.62 -5.11 5.54
C VAL A 36 -7.34 -5.39 6.85
N ASP A 37 -6.94 -4.67 7.89
CA ASP A 37 -7.57 -4.63 9.20
C ASP A 37 -8.25 -3.27 9.42
N ASP A 38 -8.82 -3.04 10.61
CA ASP A 38 -9.51 -1.77 10.92
C ASP A 38 -8.58 -0.54 10.93
N GLU A 39 -7.31 -0.71 11.31
CA GLU A 39 -6.34 0.38 11.48
C GLU A 39 -5.10 0.23 10.58
N TRP A 40 -4.90 -0.95 10.01
CA TRP A 40 -3.66 -1.33 9.31
C TRP A 40 -3.95 -1.94 7.95
N VAL A 41 -3.04 -1.73 7.01
CA VAL A 41 -3.01 -2.44 5.73
C VAL A 41 -1.65 -3.07 5.54
N LYS A 42 -1.65 -4.35 5.19
CA LYS A 42 -0.48 -5.10 4.78
C LYS A 42 -0.36 -5.06 3.28
N VAL A 43 0.75 -4.50 2.81
CA VAL A 43 1.07 -4.39 1.39
C VAL A 43 2.36 -5.13 1.07
N ALA A 44 2.41 -5.73 -0.10
CA ALA A 44 3.62 -6.28 -0.69
C ALA A 44 4.07 -5.40 -1.86
N PHE A 45 5.38 -5.26 -2.04
CA PHE A 45 5.92 -4.65 -3.25
C PHE A 45 7.22 -5.34 -3.63
N ILE A 46 7.55 -5.29 -4.91
CA ILE A 46 8.84 -5.76 -5.42
C ILE A 46 9.79 -4.57 -5.45
N ASP A 47 10.89 -4.67 -4.72
CA ASP A 47 11.93 -3.64 -4.74
C ASP A 47 12.76 -3.72 -6.04
N LYS A 48 13.57 -2.70 -6.36
CA LYS A 48 14.41 -2.66 -7.58
C LYS A 48 15.35 -3.86 -7.73
N LYS A 49 15.63 -4.57 -6.62
CA LYS A 49 16.43 -5.80 -6.57
C LYS A 49 15.63 -7.08 -6.83
N ALA A 50 14.38 -6.98 -7.32
CA ALA A 50 13.46 -8.11 -7.52
C ALA A 50 13.15 -8.91 -6.25
N VAL A 51 13.28 -8.27 -5.08
CA VAL A 51 12.97 -8.87 -3.78
C VAL A 51 11.58 -8.42 -3.36
N GLU A 52 10.71 -9.39 -3.07
CA GLU A 52 9.42 -9.12 -2.44
C GLU A 52 9.64 -8.64 -1.01
N LYS A 53 9.10 -7.45 -0.71
CA LYS A 53 9.05 -6.90 0.65
C LYS A 53 7.60 -6.74 1.06
N LYS A 54 7.32 -7.07 2.32
CA LYS A 54 6.00 -6.89 2.94
C LYS A 54 6.12 -5.81 4.00
N VAL A 55 5.20 -4.85 3.96
CA VAL A 55 5.17 -3.73 4.89
C VAL A 55 3.74 -3.57 5.40
N ILE A 56 3.62 -3.23 6.67
CA ILE A 56 2.36 -2.94 7.33
C ILE A 56 2.35 -1.45 7.62
N VAL A 57 1.33 -0.75 7.14
CA VAL A 57 1.18 0.70 7.28
C VAL A 57 -0.17 1.02 7.87
N ARG A 58 -0.26 2.11 8.63
CA ARG A 58 -1.54 2.56 9.18
C ARG A 58 -2.41 3.13 8.06
N ILE A 59 -3.72 2.91 8.15
CA ILE A 59 -4.67 3.51 7.21
C ILE A 59 -4.65 5.04 7.32
N GLU A 60 -4.42 5.57 8.53
CA GLU A 60 -4.36 7.02 8.80
C GLU A 60 -3.27 7.77 8.02
N VAL A 61 -2.21 7.08 7.58
CA VAL A 61 -1.11 7.71 6.83
C VAL A 61 -1.31 7.62 5.33
N ILE A 62 -2.39 6.98 4.85
CA ILE A 62 -2.71 6.85 3.43
C ILE A 62 -3.47 8.08 2.98
N ASP A 63 -2.89 8.84 2.07
CA ASP A 63 -3.52 10.02 1.47
C ASP A 63 -4.39 9.64 0.27
N ARG A 64 -3.85 8.78 -0.61
CA ARG A 64 -4.50 8.37 -1.85
C ARG A 64 -4.16 6.94 -2.22
N ILE A 65 -5.14 6.24 -2.80
CA ILE A 65 -4.92 4.95 -3.45
C ILE A 65 -5.42 5.04 -4.90
N GLU A 66 -4.57 4.66 -5.85
CA GLU A 66 -4.91 4.56 -7.27
C GLU A 66 -4.85 3.09 -7.70
N LEU A 67 -5.96 2.56 -8.21
CA LEU A 67 -6.01 1.22 -8.78
C LEU A 67 -5.24 1.19 -10.10
N VAL A 68 -4.35 0.21 -10.24
CA VAL A 68 -3.62 -0.06 -11.48
C VAL A 68 -4.11 -1.43 -11.97
N ASP A 69 -5.24 -1.41 -12.66
CA ASP A 69 -5.79 -2.58 -13.40
C ASP A 69 -4.89 -2.92 -14.60
#